data_AF-A0A7S3UIC5-F1
#
_entry.id   AF-A0A7S3UIC5-F1
#
_cell.length_a   1.000
_cell.length_b   1.000
_cell.length_c   1.000
_cell.angle_alpha   90.00
_cell.angle_beta   90.00
_cell.angle_gamma   90.00
#
_symmetry.space_group_name_H-M   'P 1'
#
loop_
_entity.id
_entity.type
_entity.pdbx_description
1 polymer ?
#
loop_
_entity_poly.entity_id
_entity_poly.type
_entity_poly.pdbx_seq_one_letter_code
_entity_poly.pdbx_strand_id
1 'polypeptide(L)'
;DPYYFIKCLPPVETITLPHPPLQNAPRTRRNKKMCLVLDLDETLVHSTMEAPGNEDFSFPVFFNNQSHQVYVRKRPHVMEFLTKVAKMFEVVVFTASAKVYAEQLLDILDPKKELIRQRVYR
;
A
#
# COMPACT_ATOMS: atom_id res chain seq x y z
N ASP A 1 18.47 0.57 21.81
CA ASP A 1 19.32 0.08 20.72
C ASP A 1 18.52 -0.93 19.88
N PRO A 2 18.21 -0.62 18.61
CA PRO A 2 17.46 -1.53 17.73
C PRO A 2 18.16 -2.89 17.54
N TYR A 3 19.49 -2.95 17.60
CA TYR A 3 20.22 -4.21 17.47
C TYR A 3 20.02 -5.11 18.69
N TYR A 4 19.98 -4.53 19.89
CA TYR A 4 19.69 -5.27 21.12
C TYR A 4 18.24 -5.81 21.10
N PHE A 5 17.28 -4.99 20.69
CA PHE A 5 15.88 -5.40 20.55
C PHE A 5 15.72 -6.61 19.62
N ILE A 6 16.35 -6.57 18.44
CA ILE A 6 16.28 -7.67 17.45
C ILE A 6 16.93 -8.95 17.99
N LYS A 7 18.06 -8.85 18.71
CA LYS A 7 18.70 -10.01 19.35
C LYS A 7 17.87 -10.66 20.45
N CYS A 8 16.98 -9.91 21.08
CA CYS A 8 16.09 -10.39 22.13
C CYS A 8 14.75 -10.92 21.60
N LEU A 9 14.53 -10.93 20.29
CA LEU A 9 13.33 -11.54 19.71
C LEU A 9 13.36 -13.06 19.93
N PRO A 10 12.22 -13.67 20.29
CA PRO A 10 12.15 -15.11 20.46
C PRO A 10 12.34 -15.83 19.11
N PRO A 11 12.83 -17.08 19.09
CA PRO A 11 12.93 -17.87 17.87
C PRO A 11 11.58 -17.95 17.15
N VAL A 12 11.58 -17.83 15.82
CA VAL A 12 10.33 -17.78 15.02
C VAL A 12 9.43 -18.99 15.29
N GLU A 13 10.01 -20.17 15.56
CA GLU A 13 9.25 -21.39 15.88
C GLU A 13 8.44 -21.28 17.17
N THR A 14 8.84 -20.40 18.09
CA THR A 14 8.15 -20.20 19.38
C THR A 14 7.01 -19.18 19.29
N ILE A 15 6.87 -18.49 18.15
CA ILE A 15 5.80 -17.53 17.89
C ILE A 15 4.61 -18.30 17.29
N THR A 16 3.77 -18.89 18.13
CA THR A 16 2.43 -19.32 17.71
C THR A 16 1.55 -18.09 17.57
N LEU A 17 1.38 -17.58 16.34
CA LEU A 17 0.43 -16.51 16.09
C LEU A 17 -1.01 -17.03 16.30
N PRO A 18 -1.80 -16.49 17.24
CA PRO A 18 -3.23 -16.75 17.31
C PRO A 18 -3.91 -15.88 16.26
N HIS A 19 -3.57 -16.08 15.00
CA HIS A 19 -4.27 -15.41 13.92
C HIS A 19 -5.31 -16.37 13.37
N PRO A 20 -6.61 -16.02 13.45
CA PRO A 20 -7.57 -16.62 12.55
C PRO A 20 -6.97 -16.48 11.13
N PRO A 21 -7.13 -17.48 10.25
CA PRO A 21 -6.76 -17.27 8.86
C PRO A 21 -7.41 -15.96 8.43
N LEU A 22 -6.59 -15.01 7.94
CA LEU A 22 -7.06 -13.76 7.35
C LEU A 22 -8.35 -14.09 6.62
N GLN A 23 -9.48 -13.50 7.04
CA GLN A 23 -10.80 -13.84 6.51
C GLN A 23 -10.67 -13.82 4.99
N ASN A 24 -10.60 -15.00 4.39
CA ASN A 24 -10.44 -15.11 2.97
C ASN A 24 -11.66 -14.42 2.39
N ALA A 25 -11.47 -13.34 1.63
CA ALA A 25 -12.53 -12.81 0.81
C ALA A 25 -13.18 -14.01 0.09
N PRO A 26 -14.53 -14.14 0.09
CA PRO A 26 -15.20 -15.34 -0.37
C PRO A 26 -14.59 -15.80 -1.69
N ARG A 27 -14.02 -17.01 -1.70
CA ARG A 27 -13.33 -17.58 -2.87
C ARG A 27 -14.35 -17.76 -4.00
N THR A 28 -14.47 -16.75 -4.85
CA THR A 28 -15.22 -16.92 -6.10
C THR A 28 -14.36 -17.71 -7.09
N ARG A 29 -14.98 -18.40 -8.05
CA ARG A 29 -14.28 -19.14 -9.12
C ARG A 29 -13.35 -18.27 -9.98
N ARG A 30 -13.36 -16.95 -9.79
CA ARG A 30 -12.56 -15.93 -10.48
C ARG A 30 -11.32 -15.48 -9.69
N ASN A 31 -11.11 -15.98 -8.48
CA ASN A 31 -10.00 -15.53 -7.63
C ASN A 31 -8.69 -16.16 -8.10
N LYS A 32 -7.66 -15.33 -8.25
CA LYS A 32 -6.30 -15.79 -8.53
C LYS A 32 -5.78 -16.56 -7.32
N LYS A 33 -4.92 -17.54 -7.55
CA LYS A 33 -4.46 -18.48 -6.52
C LYS A 33 -3.53 -17.84 -5.48
N MET A 34 -2.89 -16.72 -5.82
CA MET A 34 -1.92 -16.04 -4.98
C MET A 34 -2.29 -14.56 -4.80
N CYS A 35 -2.15 -14.09 -3.56
CA CYS A 35 -2.30 -12.69 -3.18
C CYS A 35 -0.92 -12.04 -3.16
N LEU A 36 -0.80 -10.86 -3.75
CA LEU A 36 0.39 -10.01 -3.67
C LEU A 36 0.03 -8.79 -2.83
N VAL A 37 0.58 -8.73 -1.61
CA VAL A 37 0.43 -7.59 -0.72
C VAL A 37 1.55 -6.59 -1.01
N LEU A 38 1.20 -5.33 -1.25
CA LEU A 38 2.13 -4.26 -1.60
C LEU A 38 2.00 -3.12 -0.59
N ASP A 39 3.14 -2.58 -0.17
CA ASP A 39 3.18 -1.27 0.49
C ASP A 39 3.09 -0.13 -0.55
N LEU A 40 2.87 1.10 -0.08
CA LEU A 40 2.60 2.27 -0.90
C LEU A 40 3.79 3.24 -0.95
N ASP A 41 4.09 3.90 0.16
CA ASP A 41 5.17 4.88 0.27
C ASP A 41 6.53 4.19 0.27
N GLU A 42 7.52 4.80 -0.39
CA GLU A 42 8.84 4.22 -0.67
C GLU A 42 8.82 2.86 -1.41
N THR A 43 7.66 2.43 -1.89
CA THR A 43 7.49 1.15 -2.60
C THR A 43 6.92 1.37 -4.01
N LEU A 44 5.77 2.01 -4.13
CA LEU A 44 5.10 2.33 -5.40
C LEU A 44 5.23 3.82 -5.74
N VAL A 45 5.32 4.67 -4.73
CA VAL A 45 5.45 6.12 -4.87
C VAL A 45 6.39 6.68 -3.80
N HIS A 46 6.80 7.92 -3.99
CA HIS A 46 7.42 8.77 -2.97
C HIS A 46 6.58 10.05 -2.84
N SER A 47 6.29 10.49 -1.62
CA SER A 47 5.47 11.68 -1.36
C SER A 47 6.15 12.66 -0.40
N THR A 48 5.85 13.95 -0.55
CA THR A 48 6.36 15.04 0.29
C THR A 48 5.31 16.14 0.45
N MET A 49 5.38 16.90 1.56
CA MET A 49 4.56 18.10 1.78
C MET A 49 5.24 19.38 1.27
N GLU A 50 6.52 19.31 0.90
CA GLU A 50 7.28 20.42 0.34
C GLU A 50 7.39 20.26 -1.17
N ALA A 51 7.02 21.29 -1.94
CA ALA A 51 7.00 21.24 -3.39
C ALA A 51 8.42 20.98 -3.95
N PRO A 52 8.68 19.83 -4.59
CA PRO A 52 10.01 19.51 -5.11
C PRO A 52 10.23 20.09 -6.53
N GLY A 53 9.17 20.47 -7.24
CA GLY A 53 9.21 21.02 -8.60
C GLY A 53 9.38 19.99 -9.72
N ASN A 54 9.45 18.71 -9.35
CA ASN A 54 9.57 17.57 -10.26
C ASN A 54 8.60 16.43 -9.91
N GLU A 55 7.50 16.76 -9.24
CA GLU A 55 6.41 15.84 -8.95
C GLU A 55 5.69 15.37 -10.22
N ASP A 56 5.13 14.16 -10.19
CA ASP A 56 4.26 13.68 -11.25
C ASP A 56 2.84 14.24 -11.12
N PHE A 57 2.37 14.41 -9.89
CA PHE A 57 1.08 14.99 -9.55
C PHE A 57 1.06 15.44 -8.09
N SER A 58 0.05 16.22 -7.73
CA SER A 58 -0.20 16.63 -6.36
C SER A 58 -1.69 16.69 -6.05
N PHE A 59 -2.06 16.54 -4.79
CA PHE A 59 -3.45 16.64 -4.32
C PHE A 59 -3.54 17.13 -2.87
N PRO A 60 -4.63 17.81 -2.50
CA PRO A 60 -4.83 18.27 -1.13
C PRO A 60 -5.37 17.15 -0.24
N VAL A 61 -4.79 17.00 0.96
CA VAL A 61 -5.27 16.10 2.01
C VAL A 61 -5.68 16.92 3.22
N PHE A 62 -6.89 16.66 3.72
CA PHE A 62 -7.37 17.28 4.96
C PHE A 62 -6.98 16.40 6.15
N PHE A 63 -6.14 16.93 7.04
CA PHE A 63 -5.65 16.23 8.22
C PHE A 63 -5.43 17.23 9.37
N ASN A 64 -5.73 16.84 10.62
CA ASN A 64 -5.62 17.73 11.79
C ASN A 64 -6.31 19.10 11.62
N ASN A 65 -7.50 19.12 11.00
CA ASN A 65 -8.26 20.34 10.71
C ASN A 65 -7.55 21.34 9.78
N GLN A 66 -6.51 20.91 9.06
CA GLN A 66 -5.77 21.71 8.10
C GLN A 66 -5.69 21.00 6.74
N SER A 67 -5.66 21.79 5.66
CA SER A 67 -5.39 21.26 4.32
C SER A 67 -3.88 21.26 4.07
N HIS A 68 -3.34 20.12 3.69
CA HIS A 68 -1.94 19.92 3.32
C HIS A 68 -1.86 19.50 1.85
N GLN A 69 -1.05 20.20 1.05
CA GLN A 69 -0.78 19.77 -0.32
C GLN A 69 0.27 18.65 -0.28
N VAL A 70 -0.05 17.51 -0.91
CA VAL A 70 0.88 16.39 -1.04
C VAL A 70 1.36 16.31 -2.47
N TYR A 71 2.68 16.28 -2.65
CA TYR A 71 3.36 16.14 -3.94
C TYR A 71 3.87 14.72 -4.06
N VAL A 72 3.60 14.06 -5.19
CA VAL A 72 3.89 12.64 -5.38
C VAL A 72 4.72 12.42 -6.63
N ARG A 73 5.77 11.61 -6.48
CA ARG A 73 6.47 10.99 -7.60
C ARG A 73 6.16 9.50 -7.65
N LYS A 74 5.81 9.04 -8.83
CA LYS A 74 5.62 7.62 -9.12
C LYS A 74 6.98 6.94 -9.19
N ARG A 75 7.06 5.72 -8.69
CA ARG A 75 8.18 4.85 -9.03
C ARG A 75 8.17 4.60 -10.55
N PRO A 76 9.32 4.69 -11.24
CA PRO A 76 9.38 4.36 -12.65
C PRO A 76 8.74 3.01 -12.94
N HIS A 77 7.94 2.95 -14.02
CA HIS A 77 7.20 1.75 -14.45
C HIS A 77 6.09 1.24 -13.50
N VAL A 78 5.66 2.01 -12.50
CA VAL A 78 4.62 1.56 -11.54
C VAL A 78 3.33 1.11 -12.22
N MET A 79 2.87 1.79 -13.27
CA MET A 79 1.64 1.41 -13.98
C MET A 79 1.80 0.12 -14.78
N GLU A 80 2.95 -0.08 -15.43
CA GLU A 80 3.26 -1.32 -16.13
C GLU A 80 3.36 -2.50 -15.16
N PHE A 81 4.04 -2.28 -14.03
CA PHE A 81 4.14 -3.25 -12.94
C PHE A 81 2.75 -3.64 -12.43
N LEU A 82 1.93 -2.68 -11.98
CA LEU A 82 0.58 -2.93 -11.48
C LEU A 82 -0.29 -3.66 -12.50
N THR A 83 -0.22 -3.27 -13.77
CA THR A 83 -0.96 -3.93 -14.86
C THR A 83 -0.55 -5.38 -15.05
N LYS A 84 0.75 -5.70 -14.96
CA LYS A 84 1.24 -7.08 -15.09
C LYS A 84 0.89 -7.93 -13.87
N VAL A 85 1.16 -7.43 -12.65
CA VAL A 85 0.87 -8.19 -11.43
C VAL A 85 -0.63 -8.34 -11.21
N ALA A 86 -1.46 -7.38 -11.62
CA ALA A 86 -2.91 -7.49 -11.61
C ALA A 86 -3.45 -8.46 -12.69
N LYS A 87 -2.62 -9.12 -13.50
CA LYS A 87 -3.03 -10.31 -14.28
C LYS A 87 -2.67 -11.62 -13.58
N MET A 88 -1.62 -11.60 -12.76
CA MET A 88 -1.04 -12.79 -12.13
C MET A 88 -1.54 -13.02 -10.69
N PHE A 89 -1.74 -11.95 -9.93
CA PHE A 89 -2.05 -11.96 -8.50
C PHE A 89 -3.31 -11.19 -8.15
N GLU A 90 -3.97 -11.59 -7.07
CA GLU A 90 -4.91 -10.72 -6.38
C GLU A 90 -4.09 -9.65 -5.64
N VAL A 91 -4.12 -8.40 -6.12
CA VAL A 91 -3.27 -7.34 -5.56
C VAL A 91 -4.01 -6.68 -4.39
N VAL A 92 -3.33 -6.61 -3.24
CA VAL A 92 -3.81 -5.92 -2.05
C VAL A 92 -2.79 -4.85 -1.69
N VAL A 93 -3.22 -3.61 -1.51
CA VAL A 93 -2.37 -2.58 -0.91
C VAL A 93 -2.57 -2.62 0.59
N PHE A 94 -1.49 -2.74 1.34
CA PHE A 94 -1.47 -2.62 2.79
C PHE A 94 -0.37 -1.65 3.19
N THR A 95 -0.77 -0.51 3.74
CA THR A 95 0.14 0.57 4.12
C THR A 95 -0.11 1.05 5.55
N ALA A 96 0.95 1.56 6.18
CA ALA A 96 0.87 2.23 7.49
C ALA A 96 0.37 3.67 7.39
N SER A 97 0.23 4.21 6.18
CA SER A 97 -0.18 5.59 5.93
C SER A 97 -1.66 5.82 6.23
N ALA A 98 -1.97 7.06 6.61
CA ALA A 98 -3.33 7.45 6.97
C ALA A 98 -4.29 7.26 5.79
N LYS A 99 -5.49 6.72 6.07
CA LYS A 99 -6.52 6.43 5.07
C LYS A 99 -6.83 7.63 4.15
N VAL A 100 -6.95 8.84 4.70
CA VAL A 100 -7.27 10.06 3.94
C VAL A 100 -6.29 10.38 2.83
N TYR A 101 -5.01 10.04 3.01
CA TYR A 101 -3.97 10.20 1.99
C TYR A 101 -3.97 9.01 1.03
N ALA A 102 -3.89 7.79 1.57
CA ALA A 102 -3.73 6.59 0.76
C ALA A 102 -4.93 6.33 -0.16
N GLU A 103 -6.15 6.64 0.29
CA GLU A 103 -7.36 6.47 -0.50
C GLU A 103 -7.37 7.38 -1.74
N GLN A 104 -7.03 8.67 -1.56
CA GLN A 104 -6.94 9.62 -2.68
C GLN A 104 -5.82 9.23 -3.65
N LEU A 105 -4.63 8.87 -3.13
CA LEU A 105 -3.51 8.43 -3.95
C LEU A 105 -3.87 7.22 -4.82
N LEU A 106 -4.54 6.22 -4.22
CA LEU A 106 -4.93 5.00 -4.92
C LEU A 106 -6.08 5.22 -5.90
N ASP A 107 -6.94 6.21 -5.68
CA ASP A 107 -7.95 6.61 -6.66
C ASP A 107 -7.33 7.33 -7.87
N ILE A 108 -6.20 8.01 -7.69
CA ILE A 108 -5.42 8.57 -8.81
C ILE A 108 -4.68 7.45 -9.56
N LEU A 109 -4.08 6.49 -8.86
CA LEU A 109 -3.31 5.39 -9.47
C LEU A 109 -4.19 4.34 -10.16
N ASP A 110 -5.35 4.00 -9.59
CA ASP A 110 -6.28 3.00 -10.12
C ASP A 110 -7.72 3.56 -10.15
N PRO A 111 -8.00 4.54 -11.03
CA PRO A 111 -9.29 5.24 -11.06
C PRO A 111 -10.46 4.34 -11.46
N LYS A 112 -10.19 3.26 -12.21
CA LYS A 112 -11.20 2.28 -12.62
C LYS A 112 -11.40 1.17 -11.58
N LYS A 113 -10.54 1.09 -10.56
CA LYS A 113 -10.56 0.05 -9.51
C LYS A 113 -10.46 -1.36 -10.11
N GLU A 114 -9.63 -1.51 -11.13
CA GLU A 114 -9.44 -2.77 -11.88
C GLU A 114 -8.14 -3.48 -11.49
N LEU A 115 -7.16 -2.76 -10.93
CA LEU A 115 -5.82 -3.28 -10.65
C LEU A 115 -5.69 -3.77 -9.21
N ILE A 116 -6.26 -3.04 -8.25
CA ILE A 116 -6.11 -3.29 -6.81
C ILE A 116 -7.43 -3.81 -6.24
N ARG A 117 -7.40 -5.05 -5.74
CA ARG A 117 -8.60 -5.75 -5.24
C ARG A 117 -9.06 -5.24 -3.88
N GLN A 118 -8.11 -4.99 -2.98
CA GLN A 118 -8.36 -4.58 -1.61
C GLN A 118 -7.31 -3.56 -1.17
N ARG A 119 -7.73 -2.63 -0.32
CA ARG A 119 -6.88 -1.58 0.27
C ARG A 119 -7.04 -1.67 1.80
N VAL A 120 -5.94 -1.80 2.52
CA VAL A 120 -5.88 -1.91 3.98
C VAL A 120 -5.00 -0.78 4.49
N TYR A 121 -5.52 -0.04 5.47
CA TYR A 121 -4.90 1.16 6.03
C TYR A 121 -4.76 1.02 7.54
N ARG A 122 -3.97 1.89 8.16
CA ARG A 122 -3.87 2.02 9.61
C ARG A 122 -4.92 2.95 10.19
#